data_AF-A0A559JX86-F1
#
_entry.id   AF-A0A559JX86-F1
#
_cell.length_a   1.000
_cell.length_b   1.000
_cell.length_c   1.000
_cell.angle_alpha   90.00
_cell.angle_beta   90.00
_cell.angle_gamma   90.00
#
_symmetry.space_group_name_H-M   'P 1'
#
loop_
_entity.id
_entity.type
_entity.pdbx_description
1 polymer ?
#
loop_
_entity_poly.entity_id
_entity_poly.type
_entity_poly.pdbx_seq_one_letter_code
_entity_poly.pdbx_strand_id
1 'polypeptide(L)' 'MLKKYTSPHRLQLVGKAWEIRQALRQEKKLRGGRTTLAEALSGQRSQNTR' A
#
# COMPACT_ATOMS: atom_id res chain seq x y z
N MET A 1 -13.61 2.42 -6.44
CA MET A 1 -13.27 2.61 -5.01
C MET A 1 -12.17 1.63 -4.69
N LEU A 2 -10.98 2.14 -4.36
CA LEU A 2 -9.83 1.30 -4.03
C LEU A 2 -9.91 0.83 -2.58
N LYS A 3 -9.96 -0.48 -2.36
CA LYS A 3 -9.84 -1.11 -1.04
C LYS A 3 -8.42 -1.62 -0.85
N LYS A 4 -7.84 -1.35 0.31
CA LYS A 4 -6.52 -1.84 0.72
C LYS A 4 -6.71 -2.79 1.90
N TYR A 5 -6.31 -4.04 1.74
CA TYR A 5 -6.30 -5.04 2.80
C TYR A 5 -4.86 -5.33 3.19
N THR A 6 -4.59 -5.26 4.49
CA THR A 6 -3.28 -5.54 5.07
C THR A 6 -3.39 -6.70 6.04
N SER A 7 -2.40 -7.58 5.98
CA SER A 7 -2.15 -8.63 6.97
C SER A 7 -0.63 -8.70 7.18
N PRO A 8 -0.15 -9.40 8.22
CA PRO A 8 1.27 -9.39 8.60
C PRO A 8 2.27 -9.67 7.47
N HIS A 9 1.86 -10.45 6.46
CA HIS A 9 2.71 -10.83 5.32
C HIS A 9 2.06 -10.56 3.96
N ARG A 10 0.93 -9.85 3.92
CA ARG A 10 0.19 -9.63 2.66
C ARG A 10 -0.36 -8.23 2.59
N LEU A 11 -0.17 -7.62 1.43
CA LEU A 11 -0.84 -6.39 1.02
C LEU A 11 -1.68 -6.69 -0.23
N GLN A 12 -2.96 -6.34 -0.21
CA GLN A 12 -3.86 -6.53 -1.35
C GLN A 12 -4.61 -5.25 -1.67
N LEU A 13 -4.58 -4.84 -2.94
CA LEU A 13 -5.32 -3.71 -3.47
C LEU A 13 -6.45 -4.25 -4.36
N VAL A 14 -7.70 -3.90 -4.04
CA VAL A 14 -8.89 -4.33 -4.77
C VAL A 14 -9.64 -3.10 -5.26
N GLY A 15 -9.77 -2.95 -6.58
CA GLY A 15 -10.41 -1.80 -7.19
C GLY A 15 -10.29 -1.84 -8.72
N LYS A 16 -10.65 -0.75 -9.38
CA LYS A 16 -10.48 -0.62 -10.84
C LYS A 16 -8.98 -0.62 -11.17
N ALA A 17 -8.61 -1.16 -12.32
CA ALA A 17 -7.21 -1.27 -12.73
C ALA A 17 -6.47 0.07 -12.77
N TRP A 18 -7.16 1.17 -13.09
CA TRP A 18 -6.55 2.50 -13.06
C TRP A 18 -6.32 3.01 -11.62
N GLU A 19 -7.21 2.70 -10.68
CA GLU A 19 -7.08 3.07 -9.25
C GLU A 19 -5.84 2.39 -8.64
N ILE A 20 -5.69 1.09 -8.91
CA ILE A 20 -4.53 0.31 -8.46
C ILE A 20 -3.23 0.88 -9.04
N ARG A 21 -3.21 1.17 -10.35
CA ARG A 21 -2.04 1.79 -11.01
C ARG A 21 -1.68 3.15 -10.41
N GLN A 22 -2.67 3.98 -10.12
CA GLN A 22 -2.44 5.28 -9.48
C GLN A 22 -1.85 5.12 -8.07
N ALA A 23 -2.41 4.22 -7.25
CA ALA A 23 -1.89 3.95 -5.91
C ALA A 23 -0.45 3.42 -5.93
N LEU A 24 -0.12 2.51 -6.84
CA LEU A 24 1.25 2.00 -7.01
C LEU A 24 2.23 3.11 -7.45
N ARG A 25 1.80 4.03 -8.33
CA ARG A 25 2.63 5.19 -8.72
C ARG A 25 2.88 6.13 -7.54
N GLN A 26 1.86 6.37 -6.71
CA GLN A 26 1.99 7.21 -5.51
C GLN A 26 2.95 6.57 -4.50
N GLU A 27 2.81 5.28 -4.21
CA GLU A 27 3.74 4.56 -3.31
C GLU A 27 5.17 4.61 -3.87
N LYS A 28 5.37 4.39 -5.17
CA LYS A 28 6.69 4.53 -5.82
C LYS A 28 7.26 5.95 -5.68
N LYS A 29 6.43 6.99 -5.74
CA LYS A 29 6.86 8.39 -5.56
C LYS A 29 7.25 8.69 -4.11
N LEU A 30 6.50 8.16 -3.15
CA LEU A 30 6.69 8.42 -1.72
C LEU A 30 7.89 7.67 -1.15
N ARG A 31 8.05 6.39 -1.51
CA ARG A 31 9.02 5.48 -0.88
C ARG A 31 10.11 4.98 -1.83
N GLY A 32 10.02 5.33 -3.12
CA GLY A 32 10.92 4.84 -4.16
C GLY A 32 10.48 3.50 -4.76
N GLY A 33 11.12 3.10 -5.87
CA GLY A 33 10.79 1.84 -6.57
C GLY A 33 11.36 0.57 -5.93
N ARG A 34 12.09 0.69 -4.81
CA ARG A 34 12.78 -0.41 -4.11
C ARG A 34 12.17 -0.75 -2.75
N THR A 35 11.04 -0.14 -2.40
CA THR A 35 10.38 -0.39 -1.12
C THR A 35 10.03 -1.86 -0.98
N THR A 36 10.52 -2.47 0.09
CA THR A 36 10.21 -3.87 0.37
C THR A 36 8.76 -4.02 0.86
N LEU A 37 8.18 -5.21 0.72
CA LEU A 37 6.85 -5.48 1.27
C LEU A 37 6.81 -5.24 2.79
N ALA A 38 7.89 -5.59 3.50
CA ALA A 38 8.02 -5.37 4.94
C ALA A 38 7.96 -3.87 5.29
N GLU A 39 8.63 -3.01 4.53
CA GLU A 39 8.56 -1.55 4.67
C GLU A 39 7.18 -0.99 4.32
N ALA A 40 6.57 -1.53 3.26
CA ALA A 40 5.22 -1.15 2.85
C ALA A 40 4.19 -1.44 3.96
N LEU A 41 4.36 -2.56 4.67
CA LEU A 41 3.53 -2.98 5.81
C LEU A 41 3.90 -2.26 7.11
N SER A 42 5.17 -1.94 7.36
CA SER A 42 5.62 -1.26 8.59
C SER A 42 5.11 0.18 8.69
N GLY A 43 4.98 0.88 7.57
CA GLY A 43 4.41 2.24 7.51
C GLY A 43 2.91 2.32 7.89
N GLN A 44 2.23 1.19 8.06
CA GLN A 44 0.81 1.14 8.50
C GLN A 44 0.63 1.04 10.02
N ARG A 45 1.70 0.79 10.79
CA ARG A 45 1.63 0.74 12.27
C ARG A 45 1.20 2.05 12.92
N SER A 46 1.19 3.16 12.17
CA SER A 46 0.88 4.49 12.70
C SER A 46 -0.53 5.02 12.39
N GLN A 47 -1.42 4.23 11.78
CA GLN A 47 -2.80 4.68 11.47
C GLN A 47 -3.92 3.87 12.13
N ASN A 48 -3.60 2.96 13.07
CA ASN A 48 -4.61 2.26 13.87
C ASN A 48 -4.55 2.66 15.35
N THR A 49 -4.62 3.98 15.59
CA THR A 49 -4.93 4.52 16.91
C THR A 49 -6.06 5.54 16.73
N ARG A 50 -7.25 5.12 17.19
CA ARG A 50 -8.57 5.78 17.25
C ARG A 50 -9.53 5.48 16.11
#